data_AF-A0A925IAY0-F1
#
_entry.id   AF-A0A925IAY0-F1
#
_cell.length_a   1.000
_cell.length_b   1.000
_cell.length_c   1.000
_cell.angle_alpha   90.00
_cell.angle_beta   90.00
_cell.angle_gamma   90.00
#
_symmetry.space_group_name_H-M   'P 1'
#
loop_
_entity.id
_entity.type
_entity.pdbx_description
1 polymer ?
#
loop_
_entity_poly.entity_id
_entity_poly.type
_entity_poly.pdbx_seq_one_letter_code
_entity_poly.pdbx_strand_id
1 'polypeptide(L)' 'VFRFASLLLDTKQDVASNLSRKGNYVFTQFDIQPVFLNKEDMTLDYFENKKLYFVRIINGVKSVQ' A
#
# COMPACT_ATOMS: atom_id res chain seq x y z
N VAL A 1 -3.85 10.36 3.17
CA VAL A 1 -5.17 10.80 2.66
C VAL A 1 -5.12 11.18 1.18
N PHE A 2 -4.28 12.12 0.76
CA PHE A 2 -4.20 12.59 -0.64
C PHE A 2 -4.13 11.49 -1.70
N ARG A 3 -3.18 10.54 -1.59
CA ARG A 3 -3.05 9.42 -2.55
C ARG A 3 -4.37 8.71 -2.84
N PHE A 4 -5.10 8.31 -1.79
CA PHE A 4 -6.33 7.53 -1.93
C PHE A 4 -7.49 8.38 -2.44
N ALA A 5 -7.54 9.65 -2.06
CA ALA A 5 -8.50 10.60 -2.62
C ALA A 5 -8.27 10.82 -4.12
N SER A 6 -7.02 11.04 -4.55
CA SER A 6 -6.68 11.17 -5.97
C SER A 6 -6.98 9.89 -6.74
N LEU A 7 -6.66 8.72 -6.17
CA LEU A 7 -6.98 7.42 -6.79
C LEU A 7 -8.50 7.22 -6.96
N LEU A 8 -9.29 7.61 -5.96
CA LEU A 8 -10.76 7.57 -6.02
C LEU A 8 -11.31 8.49 -7.09
N LEU A 9 -10.79 9.70 -7.23
CA LEU A 9 -11.21 10.63 -8.27
C LEU A 9 -10.85 10.12 -9.68
N ASP A 10 -9.67 9.52 -9.84
CA ASP A 10 -9.18 8.98 -11.12
C ASP A 10 -9.97 7.75 -11.59
N THR A 11 -10.31 6.84 -10.67
CA THR A 11 -10.80 5.48 -10.99
C THR A 11 -12.26 5.26 -10.63
N LYS A 12 -12.86 6.18 -9.87
CA LYS A 12 -14.27 6.20 -9.47
C LYS A 12 -14.69 4.92 -8.75
N GLN A 13 -15.37 4.01 -9.44
CA GLN A 13 -15.88 2.76 -8.87
C GLN A 13 -14.83 1.64 -8.87
N ASP A 14 -13.75 1.78 -9.64
CA ASP A 14 -12.73 0.74 -9.84
C ASP A 14 -11.48 0.93 -8.96
N VAL A 15 -11.63 1.58 -7.80
CA VAL A 15 -10.49 1.89 -6.93
C VAL A 15 -9.75 0.64 -6.48
N ALA A 16 -10.50 -0.42 -6.14
CA ALA A 16 -9.94 -1.66 -5.62
C ALA A 16 -8.93 -2.29 -6.60
N SER A 17 -9.29 -2.39 -7.88
CA SER A 17 -8.42 -2.93 -8.94
C SER A 17 -7.19 -2.06 -9.20
N ASN A 18 -7.22 -0.80 -8.78
CA ASN A 18 -6.16 0.19 -9.00
C ASN A 18 -5.31 0.47 -7.75
N LEU A 19 -5.53 -0.20 -6.61
CA LEU A 19 -4.77 0.05 -5.37
C LEU A 19 -3.25 -0.18 -5.53
N SER A 20 -2.87 -1.14 -6.39
CA SER A 20 -1.48 -1.45 -6.72
C SER A 20 -0.80 -0.42 -7.63
N ARG A 21 -1.57 0.52 -8.20
CA ARG A 21 -1.03 1.57 -9.08
C ARG A 21 -0.08 2.47 -8.29
N LYS A 22 1.13 2.64 -8.81
CA LYS A 22 2.15 3.53 -8.23
C LYS A 22 1.85 4.99 -8.58
N GLY A 23 2.13 5.91 -7.66
CA GLY A 23 1.98 7.35 -7.87
C GLY A 23 1.36 8.10 -6.68
N ASN A 24 1.19 9.41 -6.85
CA ASN A 24 0.57 10.32 -5.88
C ASN A 24 1.22 10.29 -4.47
N TYR A 25 2.55 10.10 -4.43
CA TYR A 25 3.31 10.11 -3.19
C TYR A 25 3.59 11.55 -2.76
N VAL A 26 3.22 11.89 -1.53
CA VAL A 26 3.53 13.20 -0.94
C VAL A 26 4.53 13.03 0.20
N PHE A 27 4.26 12.11 1.13
CA PHE A 27 5.14 11.84 2.28
C PHE A 27 5.32 10.35 2.59
N THR A 28 4.28 9.54 2.37
CA THR A 28 4.30 8.10 2.65
C THR A 28 4.20 7.29 1.38
N GLN A 29 5.14 6.37 1.19
CA GLN A 29 5.07 5.37 0.15
C GLN A 29 4.28 4.15 0.65
N PHE A 30 3.35 3.66 -0.16
CA PHE A 30 2.68 2.37 0.07
C PHE A 30 2.90 1.47 -1.14
N ASP A 31 3.05 0.18 -0.87
CA ASP A 31 3.09 -0.89 -1.86
C ASP A 31 1.95 -1.85 -1.54
N ILE A 32 0.74 -1.46 -1.95
CA ILE A 32 -0.48 -2.22 -1.66
C ILE A 32 -0.61 -3.30 -2.74
N GLN A 33 -0.71 -4.56 -2.33
CA GLN A 33 -0.82 -5.68 -3.25
C GLN A 33 -1.98 -6.59 -2.84
N PRO A 34 -2.69 -7.19 -3.81
CA PRO A 34 -3.68 -8.22 -3.52
C PRO A 34 -2.98 -9.47 -3.00
N VAL A 35 -3.56 -10.07 -1.97
CA VAL A 35 -3.10 -11.34 -1.39
C VAL A 35 -4.17 -12.40 -1.63
N PHE A 36 -3.71 -13.53 -2.17
CA PHE A 36 -4.48 -14.73 -2.42
C PHE A 36 -3.86 -15.84 -1.55
N LEU A 37 -4.58 -16.28 -0.53
CA LEU A 37 -4.17 -17.34 0.39
C LEU A 37 -4.35 -18.71 -0.26
N ASN A 38 -5.45 -18.88 -0.97
CA ASN A 38 -5.64 -20.04 -1.83
C ASN A 38 -5.06 -19.75 -3.23
N LYS A 39 -4.20 -20.64 -3.73
CA LYS A 39 -3.62 -20.51 -5.08
C LYS A 39 -4.44 -21.25 -6.14
N GLU A 40 -5.31 -22.17 -5.72
CA GLU A 40 -6.18 -22.95 -6.59
C GLU A 40 -7.46 -22.17 -6.89
N ASP A 41 -7.95 -21.42 -5.89
CA ASP A 41 -9.05 -20.48 -6.03
C ASP A 41 -8.48 -19.05 -6.00
N MET A 42 -8.40 -18.40 -7.17
CA MET A 42 -7.89 -17.02 -7.33
C MET A 42 -8.88 -15.96 -6.79
N THR A 43 -9.57 -16.26 -5.70
CA THR A 43 -10.46 -15.32 -5.03
C THR A 43 -9.64 -14.41 -4.13
N LEU A 44 -9.79 -13.10 -4.31
CA LEU A 44 -9.09 -12.10 -3.52
C LEU A 44 -9.49 -12.18 -2.04
N ASP A 45 -8.53 -12.41 -1.15
CA ASP A 45 -8.78 -12.44 0.29
C ASP A 45 -8.68 -11.05 0.91
N TYR A 46 -7.56 -10.36 0.69
CA TYR A 46 -7.32 -9.02 1.24
C TYR A 46 -6.21 -8.28 0.48
N PHE A 47 -6.05 -7.00 0.79
CA PHE A 47 -4.92 -6.19 0.34
C PHE A 47 -3.92 -5.99 1.48
N GLU A 48 -2.64 -6.10 1.18
CA GLU A 48 -1.56 -5.88 2.15
C GLU A 48 -0.62 -4.78 1.68
N ASN A 49 -0.19 -3.91 2.60
CA ASN A 49 0.92 -3.00 2.33
C ASN A 49 2.25 -3.73 2.56
N LYS A 50 2.91 -4.16 1.47
CA LYS A 50 4.21 -4.84 1.46
C LYS A 50 5.40 -3.92 1.74
N LYS A 51 5.17 -2.61 1.92
CA LYS A 51 6.21 -1.66 2.30
C LYS A 51 6.56 -1.83 3.78
N LEU A 52 7.68 -2.49 4.05
CA LEU A 52 8.29 -2.60 5.38
C LEU A 52 9.17 -1.39 5.68
N TYR A 53 9.18 -0.95 6.94
CA TYR A 53 10.07 0.09 7.45
C TYR A 53 10.88 -0.48 8.62
N PHE A 54 12.20 -0.34 8.58
CA PHE A 54 13.05 -0.75 9.68
C PHE A 54 13.39 0.46 10.54
N VAL A 55 12.79 0.53 11.73
CA VAL A 55 13.09 1.60 12.69
C VAL A 55 14.17 1.10 13.63
N ARG A 56 15.32 1.77 13.63
CA ARG A 56 16.41 1.54 14.57
C ARG A 56 16.46 2.67 15.58
N ILE A 57 16.56 2.33 16.86
CA ILE A 57 16.70 3.30 17.95
C ILE A 57 18.02 3.03 18.68
N ILE A 58 18.95 3.98 18.66
CA ILE A 58 20.24 3.90 19.39
C ILE A 58 20.36 5.16 20.25
N ASN A 59 20.51 4.99 21.57
CA ASN A 59 20.67 6.09 22.53
C ASN A 59 19.60 7.21 22.38
N GLY A 60 18.35 6.82 22.10
CA GLY A 60 17.23 7.75 21.88
C GLY A 60 17.16 8.36 20.48
N VAL A 61 18.17 8.18 19.63
CA VAL A 61 18.16 8.61 18.22
C VAL A 61 17.44 7.56 17.38
N LYS A 62 16.40 7.98 16.65
CA LYS A 62 15.64 7.14 15.73
C LYS A 62 16.18 7.31 14.30
N SER A 63 16.50 6.21 13.64
CA SER A 63 16.69 6.17 12.18
C SER A 63 15.68 5.22 11.55
N VAL A 64 15.19 5.59 10.38
CA VAL A 64 14.25 4.78 9.58
C VAL A 64 14.96 4.39 8.30
N GLN A 65 15.01 3.09 8.00
CA GLN A 65 15.61 2.51 6.80
C GLN A 65 14.54 1.83 5.95
#